data_AF-A0A3D3ZM21-F1
#
_entry.id   AF-A0A3D3ZM21-F1
#
_cell.length_a   1.000
_cell.length_b   1.000
_cell.length_c   1.000
_cell.angle_alpha   90.00
_cell.angle_beta   90.00
_cell.angle_gamma   90.00
#
_symmetry.space_group_name_H-M   'P 1'
#
loop_
_entity.id
_entity.type
_entity.pdbx_description
1 polymer ?
#
loop_
_entity_poly.entity_id
_entity_poly.type
_entity_poly.pdbx_seq_one_letter_code
_entity_poly.pdbx_strand_id
1 'polypeptide(L)' 'AFENEERRRELIALVDTLPQRYREVVSLHYFEDLSYQEIADIFNQPAGTVRVSVHRGIRQLRKALEACKSKVEISDGA' A
#
# COMPACT_ATOMS: atom_id res chain seq x y z
N ALA A 1 12.52 5.55 -17.76
CA ALA A 1 11.25 4.88 -18.12
C ALA A 1 11.17 3.48 -17.48
N PHE A 2 12.10 2.56 -17.79
CA PHE A 2 12.11 1.20 -17.24
C PHE A 2 12.17 1.12 -15.70
N GLU A 3 13.06 1.88 -15.05
CA GLU A 3 13.21 1.90 -13.59
C GLU A 3 11.97 2.41 -12.83
N ASN A 4 11.15 3.27 -13.45
CA ASN A 4 9.87 3.71 -12.87
C ASN A 4 8.80 2.63 -13.00
N GLU A 5 8.80 1.89 -14.10
CA GLU A 5 7.86 0.79 -14.37
C GLU A 5 8.08 -0.39 -13.41
N GLU A 6 9.34 -0.74 -13.16
CA GLU A 6 9.73 -1.79 -12.20
C GLU A 6 9.34 -1.40 -10.77
N ARG A 7 9.70 -0.18 -10.32
CA ARG A 7 9.29 0.32 -8.99
C ARG A 7 7.78 0.35 -8.82
N ARG A 8 7.04 0.76 -9.85
CA ARG A 8 5.57 0.75 -9.82
C ARG A 8 5.03 -0.67 -9.66
N ARG A 9 5.59 -1.65 -10.37
CA ARG A 9 5.19 -3.06 -10.24
C ARG A 9 5.47 -3.63 -8.85
N GLU A 10 6.63 -3.31 -8.26
CA GLU A 10 6.94 -3.71 -6.88
C GLU A 10 5.93 -3.12 -5.88
N LEU A 11 5.58 -1.84 -6.03
CA LEU A 11 4.59 -1.18 -5.18
C LEU A 11 3.20 -1.83 -5.31
N ILE A 12 2.77 -2.15 -6.53
CA ILE A 12 1.49 -2.84 -6.75
C ILE A 12 1.49 -4.21 -6.08
N ALA A 13 2.55 -5.01 -6.28
CA ALA A 13 2.68 -6.33 -5.66
C ALA A 13 2.66 -6.28 -4.12
N LEU A 14 3.27 -5.25 -3.53
CA LEU A 14 3.20 -4.99 -2.10
C LEU A 14 1.77 -4.64 -1.65
N VAL A 15 1.10 -3.73 -2.36
CA VAL A 15 -0.29 -3.35 -2.09
C VAL A 15 -1.22 -4.56 -2.19
N ASP A 16 -0.98 -5.49 -3.11
CA ASP A 16 -1.74 -6.73 -3.23
C ASP A 16 -1.62 -7.65 -2.01
N THR A 17 -0.58 -7.54 -1.19
CA THR A 17 -0.49 -8.28 0.08
C THR A 17 -1.43 -7.77 1.16
N LEU A 18 -2.00 -6.57 0.99
CA LEU A 18 -2.93 -6.00 1.96
C LEU A 18 -4.28 -6.73 1.95
N PRO A 19 -4.94 -6.82 3.11
CA PRO A 19 -6.37 -7.12 3.17
C PRO A 19 -7.17 -6.21 2.23
N GLN A 20 -8.16 -6.79 1.54
CA GLN A 20 -8.92 -6.12 0.48
C GLN A 20 -9.38 -4.70 0.85
N ARG A 21 -9.93 -4.54 2.06
CA ARG A 21 -10.40 -3.25 2.57
C ARG A 21 -9.33 -2.15 2.59
N TYR A 22 -8.07 -2.50 2.84
CA TYR A 22 -6.97 -1.54 2.83
C TYR A 22 -6.37 -1.37 1.45
N ARG A 23 -6.32 -2.46 0.66
CA ARG A 23 -5.83 -2.43 -0.72
C ARG A 23 -6.61 -1.43 -1.57
N GLU A 24 -7.93 -1.47 -1.51
CA GLU A 24 -8.79 -0.62 -2.34
C GLU A 24 -8.58 0.87 -2.04
N VAL A 25 -8.65 1.27 -0.77
CA VAL A 25 -8.49 2.69 -0.38
C VAL A 25 -7.05 3.20 -0.61
N VAL A 26 -6.04 2.36 -0.44
CA VAL A 26 -4.64 2.72 -0.72
C VAL A 26 -4.43 2.86 -2.22
N SER A 27 -5.00 1.96 -3.02
CA SER A 27 -4.84 1.99 -4.48
C SER A 27 -5.47 3.23 -5.08
N LEU A 28 -6.71 3.54 -4.69
CA LEU A 28 -7.40 4.74 -5.15
C LEU A 28 -6.67 6.02 -4.75
N HIS A 29 -6.06 6.05 -3.56
CA HIS A 29 -5.33 7.24 -3.12
C HIS A 29 -3.98 7.43 -3.83
N TYR A 30 -3.22 6.35 -4.06
CA TYR A 30 -1.83 6.44 -4.53
C TYR A 30 -1.64 6.17 -6.03
N PHE A 31 -2.57 5.45 -6.67
CA PHE A 31 -2.50 5.15 -8.11
C PHE A 31 -3.50 5.98 -8.93
N GLU A 32 -4.63 6.35 -8.34
CA GLU A 32 -5.68 7.16 -9.00
C GLU A 32 -5.72 8.60 -8.47
N ASP A 33 -4.80 8.98 -7.56
CA ASP A 33 -4.69 10.32 -6.96
C ASP A 33 -5.98 10.86 -6.32
N LEU A 34 -6.91 9.98 -5.93
CA LEU A 34 -8.16 10.39 -5.31
C LEU A 34 -7.95 10.91 -3.89
N SER A 35 -8.66 11.98 -3.55
CA SER A 35 -8.71 12.51 -2.19
C SER A 35 -9.47 11.59 -1.24
N TYR A 36 -9.24 11.74 0.06
CA TYR A 36 -10.00 10.99 1.08
C TYR A 36 -11.50 11.24 1.00
N GLN A 37 -11.94 12.39 0.49
CA GLN A 37 -13.35 12.72 0.33
C GLN A 37 -13.95 11.96 -0.86
N GLU A 38 -13.28 11.96 -2.02
CA GLU A 38 -13.75 11.21 -3.20
C GLU A 38 -13.82 9.70 -2.91
N ILE A 39 -12.82 9.17 -2.21
CA ILE A 39 -12.82 7.77 -1.77
C ILE A 39 -13.97 7.51 -0.78
N ALA A 40 -14.22 8.44 0.15
CA ALA A 40 -15.35 8.34 1.07
C ALA A 40 -16.69 8.28 0.36
N ASP A 41 -16.86 9.08 -0.69
CA ASP A 41 -18.07 9.12 -1.49
C ASP A 41 -18.26 7.81 -2.29
N ILE A 42 -17.17 7.23 -2.83
CA ILE A 42 -17.18 5.93 -3.52
C ILE A 42 -17.63 4.79 -2.61
N PHE A 43 -17.11 4.74 -1.37
CA PHE A 43 -17.43 3.66 -0.42
C PHE A 43 -18.64 3.95 0.47
N ASN A 44 -19.24 5.14 0.34
CA ASN A 44 -20.26 5.66 1.25
C ASN A 44 -19.84 5.55 2.73
N GLN A 45 -18.62 5.99 3.02
CA GLN A 45 -18.00 5.96 4.36
C GLN A 45 -17.51 7.35 4.77
N PRO A 46 -17.38 7.66 6.08
CA PRO A 46 -16.79 8.92 6.50
C PRO A 46 -15.34 9.06 6.02
N ALA A 47 -14.95 10.25 5.55
CA ALA A 47 -13.57 10.55 5.18
C ALA A 47 -12.56 10.27 6.30
N GLY A 48 -12.97 10.42 7.57
CA GLY A 48 -12.18 10.01 8.73
C GLY A 48 -11.90 8.50 8.78
N THR A 49 -12.88 7.67 8.42
CA THR A 49 -12.74 6.20 8.33
C THR A 49 -11.83 5.80 7.18
N VAL A 50 -11.95 6.47 6.03
CA VAL A 50 -11.07 6.28 4.88
C VAL A 50 -9.63 6.63 5.27
N ARG A 51 -9.39 7.80 5.86
CA ARG A 51 -8.08 8.23 6.33
C ARG A 51 -7.44 7.20 7.28
N VAL A 52 -8.21 6.70 8.26
CA VAL A 52 -7.73 5.67 9.19
C VAL A 52 -7.40 4.37 8.43
N SER A 53 -8.22 3.98 7.45
CA SER A 53 -8.01 2.77 6.66
C SER A 53 -6.75 2.87 5.79
N VAL A 54 -6.52 4.01 5.13
CA VAL A 54 -5.28 4.29 4.38
C VAL A 54 -4.07 4.24 5.29
N HIS A 55 -4.09 4.94 6.43
CA HIS A 55 -2.99 4.92 7.40
C HIS A 55 -2.70 3.49 7.91
N ARG A 56 -3.74 2.69 8.20
CA ARG A 56 -3.58 1.30 8.63
C ARG A 56 -3.00 0.42 7.51
N GLY A 57 -3.44 0.61 6.27
CA GLY A 57 -2.89 -0.06 5.09
C GLY A 57 -1.40 0.22 4.93
N ILE A 58 -0.99 1.49 4.92
CA ILE A 58 0.43 1.89 4.84
C ILE A 58 1.24 1.28 6.00
N ARG A 59 0.69 1.28 7.22
CA ARG A 59 1.38 0.66 8.37
C ARG A 59 1.58 -0.84 8.17
N GLN A 60 0.63 -1.54 7.58
CA GLN A 60 0.79 -2.96 7.26
C GLN A 60 1.83 -3.18 6.16
N LEU A 61 1.85 -2.35 5.11
CA LEU A 61 2.88 -2.40 4.08
C LEU A 61 4.28 -2.20 4.66
N ARG A 62 4.45 -1.22 5.56
CA ARG A 62 5.73 -1.00 6.25
C ARG A 62 6.16 -2.23 7.04
N LYS A 63 5.23 -2.84 7.79
CA LYS A 63 5.52 -4.08 8.54
C LYS A 63 5.86 -5.26 7.63
N ALA A 64 5.16 -5.40 6.50
CA ALA A 64 5.45 -6.44 5.53
C ALA A 64 6.84 -6.23 4.90
N LEU A 65 7.21 -4.99 4.59
CA LEU A 65 8.55 -4.64 4.12
C LEU A 65 9.63 -4.89 5.17
N GLU A 66 9.40 -4.56 6.44
CA GLU A 66 10.32 -4.86 7.55
C GLU A 66 10.48 -6.38 7.76
N ALA A 67 9.38 -7.13 7.68
CA ALA A 67 9.40 -8.59 7.75
C ALA A 67 10.10 -9.23 6.53
N CYS A 68 10.02 -8.60 5.36
CA CYS A 68 10.74 -9.06 4.16
C CYS A 68 12.23 -8.68 4.23
N LYS A 69 12.57 -7.49 4.73
CA LYS A 69 13.96 -7.05 4.97
C LYS A 69 14.70 -7.94 5.95
N SER A 70 14.01 -8.48 6.96
CA SER A 70 14.60 -9.41 7.93
C SER A 70 14.92 -10.81 7.36
N LYS A 71 14.51 -11.13 6.12
CA LYS A 71 14.97 -12.32 5.38
C LYS A 71 16.17 -12.03 4.45
N VAL A 72 16.58 -10.77 4.29
CA VAL A 72 17.62 -10.37 3.34
C VAL A 72 19.02 -10.31 3.99
N GLU A 73 19.15 -10.43 5.32
CA GLU A 73 20.45 -10.45 6.02
C GLU A 73 20.97 -11.86 6.39
N ILE A 74 20.55 -12.92 5.71
CA ILE A 74 21.22 -14.23 5.81
C ILE A 74 21.36 -14.85 4.41
N SER A 75 22.21 -14.27 3.55
CA SER A 75 22.90 -15.01 2.48
C SER A 75 23.88 -14.13 1.69
N ASP A 76 24.86 -13.51 2.35
CA ASP A 76 26.15 -13.09 1.78
C ASP A 76 27.13 -13.12 2.96
N GLY A 77 28.10 -14.01 3.14
CA GLY A 77 28.73 -15.05 2.36
C GLY A 77 29.84 -15.61 3.29
N ALA A 78 30.16 -16.90 3.12
CA ALA A 78 31.32 -17.52 3.76
C ALA A 78 32.64 -16.97 3.19
#